data_AF-A0A538IPA5-F1
#
_entry.id   AF-A0A538IPA5-F1
#
_cell.length_a   1.000
_cell.length_b   1.000
_cell.length_c   1.000
_cell.angle_alpha   90.00
_cell.angle_beta   90.00
_cell.angle_gamma   90.00
#
_symmetry.space_group_name_H-M   'P 1'
#
loop_
_entity.id
_entity.type
_entity.pdbx_description
1 polymer ?
#
loop_
_entity_poly.entity_id
_entity_poly.type
_entity_poly.pdbx_seq_one_letter_code
_entity_poly.pdbx_strand_id
1 'polypeptide(L)'
;MRRLSTMCVAGFMVAICVLAVSSAVPARPLALPQSFGDVAVNGLLWRGHRFHDVRRFSTWLGRHGTTYAAWARRHPTLSLGLWQHVACPPGCAAALAGPRLRSWNPHTRCKPILTTIPRVIGTRRSPLGGATEAGGLLQPHLTGTSRRALDLPCLNGATPSFVEIHDVQITADLGSPPDGDRVFNVTDPMRLDLPEHMRTIHLEISGTWRDAGVAPSTVLPPVGSRVDVQGFLYWDPEHTDEAWHSFSGWELHPLAAWRA
;
A
#
# COMPACT_ATOMS: atom_id res chain seq x y z
N MET A 1 -27.26 33.35 -102.39
CA MET A 1 -28.41 33.40 -101.45
C MET A 1 -27.86 33.15 -100.05
N ARG A 2 -27.94 34.16 -99.17
CA ARG A 2 -27.52 34.07 -97.77
C ARG A 2 -28.61 33.39 -96.96
N ARG A 3 -28.25 32.48 -96.04
CA ARG A 3 -29.02 32.23 -94.82
C ARG A 3 -28.05 32.12 -93.64
N LEU A 4 -28.28 33.01 -92.67
CA LEU A 4 -27.71 32.96 -91.33
C LEU A 4 -28.31 31.75 -90.58
N SER A 5 -27.49 31.09 -89.76
CA SER A 5 -27.96 30.42 -88.57
C SER A 5 -26.98 30.65 -87.42
N THR A 6 -27.54 31.25 -86.39
CA THR A 6 -27.02 31.65 -85.08
C THR A 6 -26.58 30.43 -84.25
N MET A 7 -25.46 30.52 -83.54
CA MET A 7 -25.23 29.70 -82.33
C MET A 7 -24.62 30.57 -81.22
N CYS A 8 -25.29 30.49 -80.06
CA CYS A 8 -25.06 31.25 -78.85
C CYS A 8 -23.72 30.96 -78.18
N VAL A 9 -23.16 31.99 -77.54
CA VAL A 9 -21.94 31.94 -76.72
C VAL A 9 -22.30 32.15 -75.24
N ALA A 10 -21.74 31.26 -74.43
CA ALA A 10 -21.26 31.37 -73.05
C ALA A 10 -22.19 31.71 -71.87
N GLY A 11 -22.04 30.88 -70.83
CA GLY A 11 -22.40 31.18 -69.45
C GLY A 11 -21.99 30.05 -68.50
N PHE A 12 -20.69 29.85 -68.26
CA PHE A 12 -20.20 28.96 -67.19
C PHE A 12 -19.88 29.82 -65.95
N MET A 13 -20.72 29.76 -64.93
CA MET A 13 -20.38 30.25 -63.59
C MET A 13 -19.43 29.25 -62.92
N VAL A 14 -18.25 29.73 -62.52
CA VAL A 14 -17.35 29.00 -61.62
C VAL A 14 -17.73 29.38 -60.19
N ALA A 15 -18.36 28.45 -59.46
CA ALA A 15 -18.57 28.59 -58.03
C ALA A 15 -17.28 28.22 -57.29
N ILE A 16 -16.63 29.20 -56.66
CA ILE A 16 -15.50 28.98 -55.75
C ILE A 16 -16.07 28.58 -54.39
N CYS A 17 -16.06 27.28 -54.08
CA CYS A 17 -16.29 26.79 -52.73
C CYS A 17 -15.06 27.07 -51.87
N VAL A 18 -15.13 28.09 -51.03
CA VAL A 18 -14.15 28.30 -49.95
C VAL A 18 -14.46 27.28 -48.84
N LEU A 19 -13.71 26.18 -48.82
CA LEU A 19 -13.71 25.24 -47.70
C LEU A 19 -12.96 25.89 -46.53
N ALA A 20 -13.73 26.42 -45.57
CA ALA A 20 -13.19 26.78 -44.27
C ALA A 20 -12.77 25.49 -43.54
N VAL A 21 -11.47 25.17 -43.58
CA VAL A 21 -10.89 24.13 -42.74
C VAL A 21 -10.83 24.69 -41.31
N SER A 22 -11.89 24.48 -40.54
CA SER A 22 -11.84 24.62 -39.09
C SER A 22 -10.84 23.61 -38.55
N SER A 23 -9.63 24.06 -38.23
CA SER A 23 -8.68 23.29 -37.45
C SER A 23 -9.24 23.11 -36.04
N ALA A 24 -10.11 22.11 -35.86
CA ALA A 24 -10.48 21.63 -34.54
C ALA A 24 -9.19 21.14 -33.87
N VAL A 25 -8.64 21.95 -32.97
CA VAL A 25 -7.58 21.50 -32.06
C VAL A 25 -8.13 20.26 -31.36
N PRO A 26 -7.52 19.07 -31.53
CA PRO A 26 -8.02 17.89 -30.84
C PRO A 26 -7.99 18.18 -29.35
N ALA A 27 -9.17 18.20 -28.73
CA ALA A 27 -9.29 18.31 -27.29
C ALA A 27 -8.42 17.21 -26.69
N ARG A 28 -7.34 17.62 -26.00
CA ARG A 28 -6.45 16.70 -25.31
C ARG A 28 -7.34 15.87 -24.39
N PRO A 29 -7.41 14.52 -24.56
CA PRO A 29 -8.30 13.72 -23.74
C PRO A 29 -7.98 14.04 -22.28
N LEU A 30 -8.99 14.47 -21.54
CA LEU A 30 -8.88 14.68 -20.10
C LEU A 30 -8.33 13.37 -19.54
N ALA A 31 -7.09 13.41 -19.04
CA ALA A 31 -6.45 12.23 -18.47
C ALA A 31 -7.39 11.66 -17.41
N LEU A 32 -7.78 10.40 -17.58
CA LEU A 32 -8.64 9.73 -16.60
C LEU A 32 -8.00 9.87 -15.22
N PRO A 33 -8.81 10.12 -14.17
CA PRO A 33 -8.29 10.14 -12.80
C PRO A 33 -7.55 8.83 -12.53
N GLN A 34 -6.31 8.90 -12.04
CA GLN A 34 -5.55 7.70 -11.73
C GLN A 34 -6.28 6.88 -10.65
N SER A 35 -6.33 5.56 -10.82
CA SER A 35 -6.85 4.64 -9.81
C SER A 35 -5.76 4.20 -8.84
N PHE A 36 -6.16 3.56 -7.73
CA PHE A 36 -5.22 2.87 -6.83
C PHE A 36 -4.33 1.88 -7.60
N GLY A 37 -4.91 1.08 -8.49
CA GLY A 37 -4.19 0.07 -9.26
C GLY A 37 -3.16 0.70 -10.20
N ASP A 38 -3.55 1.79 -10.87
CA ASP A 38 -2.63 2.51 -11.76
C ASP A 38 -1.39 3.02 -11.01
N VAL A 39 -1.60 3.60 -9.83
CA VAL A 39 -0.50 4.12 -9.00
C VAL A 39 0.32 2.98 -8.39
N ALA A 40 -0.32 1.92 -7.91
CA ALA A 40 0.35 0.76 -7.32
C ALA A 40 1.30 0.07 -8.33
N VAL A 41 0.90 -0.02 -9.59
CA VAL A 41 1.70 -0.65 -10.65
C VAL A 41 2.73 0.33 -11.23
N ASN A 42 2.30 1.55 -11.58
CA ASN A 42 3.10 2.45 -12.42
C ASN A 42 3.70 3.65 -11.68
N GLY A 43 3.48 3.77 -10.36
CA GLY A 43 3.79 4.98 -9.61
C GLY A 43 2.80 6.13 -9.86
N LEU A 44 2.94 7.20 -9.08
CA LEU A 44 2.04 8.35 -9.09
C LEU A 44 2.41 9.33 -10.21
N LEU A 45 1.46 9.67 -11.08
CA LEU A 45 1.64 10.71 -12.09
C LEU A 45 1.00 12.01 -11.58
N TRP A 46 1.82 12.98 -11.21
CA TRP A 46 1.34 14.25 -10.66
C TRP A 46 1.94 15.43 -11.42
N ARG A 47 1.06 16.26 -12.02
CA ARG A 47 1.43 17.43 -12.83
C ARG A 47 2.52 17.15 -13.89
N GLY A 48 2.42 16.02 -14.59
CA GLY A 48 3.35 15.63 -15.64
C GLY A 48 4.64 14.94 -15.15
N HIS A 49 4.83 14.78 -13.84
CA HIS A 49 5.96 14.05 -13.26
C HIS A 49 5.51 12.71 -12.70
N ARG A 50 6.30 11.65 -12.94
CA ARG A 50 6.06 10.32 -12.38
C ARG A 50 6.94 10.09 -11.15
N PHE A 51 6.31 9.69 -10.05
CA PHE A 51 6.95 9.42 -8.78
C PHE A 51 6.80 7.93 -8.43
N HIS A 52 7.92 7.28 -8.17
CA HIS A 52 7.99 5.88 -7.75
C HIS A 52 8.28 5.73 -6.24
N ASP A 53 8.32 6.85 -5.53
CA ASP A 53 8.72 6.91 -4.13
C ASP A 53 8.04 8.08 -3.42
N VAL A 54 7.66 7.84 -2.16
CA VAL A 54 6.96 8.82 -1.31
C VAL A 54 7.89 9.97 -0.92
N ARG A 55 9.18 9.71 -0.65
CA ARG A 55 10.13 10.77 -0.25
C ARG A 55 10.37 11.76 -1.38
N ARG A 56 10.57 11.29 -2.61
CA ARG A 56 10.70 12.15 -3.80
C ARG A 56 9.45 12.98 -4.03
N PHE A 57 8.28 12.37 -3.92
CA PHE A 57 7.02 13.10 -4.09
C PHE A 57 6.78 14.13 -2.98
N SER A 58 7.05 13.77 -1.72
CA SER A 58 7.01 14.69 -0.58
C SER A 58 7.94 15.90 -0.76
N THR A 59 9.16 15.67 -1.25
CA THR A 59 10.12 16.74 -1.57
C THR A 59 9.60 17.66 -2.67
N TRP A 60 9.01 17.09 -3.72
CA TRP A 60 8.38 17.86 -4.79
C TRP A 60 7.21 18.71 -4.26
N LEU A 61 6.35 18.12 -3.43
CA LEU A 61 5.23 18.83 -2.80
C LEU A 61 5.71 20.00 -1.94
N GLY A 62 6.77 19.80 -1.15
CA GLY A 62 7.37 20.86 -0.31
C GLY A 62 7.84 22.06 -1.13
N ARG A 63 8.46 21.82 -2.29
CA ARG A 63 8.86 22.88 -3.24
C ARG A 63 7.66 23.61 -3.87
N HIS A 64 6.46 23.04 -3.77
CA HIS A 64 5.22 23.59 -4.32
C HIS A 64 4.21 24.00 -3.22
N GLY A 65 4.71 24.29 -2.01
CA GLY A 65 3.92 24.92 -0.95
C GLY A 65 2.91 24.02 -0.26
N THR A 66 3.06 22.69 -0.33
CA THR A 66 2.21 21.74 0.41
C THR A 66 3.04 20.63 1.03
N THR A 67 2.49 19.93 2.02
CA THR A 67 3.11 18.73 2.59
C THR A 67 2.49 17.46 2.01
N TYR A 68 3.22 16.34 2.09
CA TYR A 68 2.67 15.04 1.73
C TYR A 68 1.46 14.67 2.59
N ALA A 69 1.48 14.92 3.91
CA ALA A 69 0.34 14.66 4.78
C ALA A 69 -0.92 15.45 4.40
N ALA A 70 -0.78 16.73 4.03
CA ALA A 70 -1.90 17.55 3.56
C ALA A 70 -2.43 17.07 2.19
N TRP A 71 -1.56 16.56 1.32
CA TRP A 71 -1.96 15.97 0.04
C TRP A 71 -2.64 14.61 0.24
N ALA A 72 -2.09 13.73 1.08
CA ALA A 72 -2.58 12.37 1.33
C ALA A 72 -3.99 12.37 1.92
N ARG A 73 -4.31 13.30 2.82
CA ARG A 73 -5.68 13.49 3.34
C ARG A 73 -6.71 13.83 2.26
N ARG A 74 -6.29 14.54 1.21
CA ARG A 74 -7.15 14.90 0.07
C ARG A 74 -7.20 13.83 -1.02
N HIS A 75 -6.18 12.96 -1.07
CA HIS A 75 -6.04 11.93 -2.09
C HIS A 75 -5.69 10.56 -1.48
N PRO A 76 -6.51 10.02 -0.55
CA PRO A 76 -6.17 8.82 0.21
C PRO A 76 -5.94 7.60 -0.69
N THR A 77 -6.74 7.45 -1.74
CA THR A 77 -6.61 6.35 -2.72
C THR A 77 -5.27 6.40 -3.47
N LEU A 78 -4.83 7.58 -3.90
CA LEU A 78 -3.56 7.76 -4.61
C LEU A 78 -2.36 7.61 -3.68
N SER A 79 -2.48 8.13 -2.45
CA SER A 79 -1.49 7.97 -1.40
C SER A 79 -1.23 6.51 -1.10
N LEU A 80 -2.31 5.74 -0.90
CA LEU A 80 -2.22 4.31 -0.65
C LEU A 80 -1.64 3.56 -1.84
N GLY A 81 -2.00 3.94 -3.07
CA GLY A 81 -1.41 3.37 -4.29
C GLY A 81 0.09 3.62 -4.37
N LEU A 82 0.57 4.82 -4.02
CA LEU A 82 2.00 5.13 -4.05
C LEU A 82 2.76 4.34 -2.98
N TRP A 83 2.18 4.21 -1.77
CA TRP A 83 2.74 3.33 -0.75
C TRP A 83 2.75 1.87 -1.18
N GLN A 84 1.68 1.39 -1.82
CA GLN A 84 1.63 0.05 -2.38
C GLN A 84 2.76 -0.17 -3.40
N HIS A 85 3.00 0.79 -4.29
CA HIS A 85 4.09 0.72 -5.27
C HIS A 85 5.47 0.59 -4.61
N VAL A 86 5.69 1.30 -3.50
CA VAL A 86 6.94 1.23 -2.74
C VAL A 86 7.03 -0.08 -1.94
N ALA A 87 5.93 -0.50 -1.32
CA ALA A 87 5.85 -1.63 -0.39
C ALA A 87 5.73 -3.01 -1.08
N CYS A 88 5.41 -3.05 -2.38
CA CYS A 88 5.29 -4.27 -3.20
C CYS A 88 6.33 -4.28 -4.34
N PRO A 89 7.26 -5.26 -4.41
CA PRO A 89 8.22 -5.34 -5.51
C PRO A 89 7.51 -5.68 -6.84
N PRO A 90 8.17 -5.54 -8.01
CA PRO A 90 7.54 -5.73 -9.32
C PRO A 90 6.75 -7.05 -9.49
N GLY A 91 7.20 -8.15 -8.87
CA GLY A 91 6.50 -9.44 -8.89
C GLY A 91 5.19 -9.47 -8.07
N CYS A 92 5.09 -8.63 -7.04
CA CYS A 92 3.88 -8.49 -6.23
C CYS A 92 2.82 -7.59 -6.94
N ALA A 93 3.23 -6.67 -7.82
CA ALA A 93 2.30 -5.82 -8.58
C ALA A 93 1.41 -6.62 -9.55
N ALA A 94 1.89 -7.78 -10.02
CA ALA A 94 1.08 -8.72 -10.80
C ALA A 94 0.00 -9.42 -9.96
N ALA A 95 0.28 -9.72 -8.68
CA ALA A 95 -0.71 -10.27 -7.74
C ALA A 95 -1.80 -9.25 -7.33
N LEU A 96 -1.54 -7.95 -7.49
CA LEU A 96 -2.53 -6.88 -7.30
C LEU A 96 -3.53 -6.76 -8.47
N ALA A 97 -3.29 -7.44 -9.59
CA ALA A 97 -4.19 -7.47 -10.74
C ALA A 97 -5.30 -8.53 -10.52
N GLY A 98 -6.20 -8.30 -9.56
CA GLY A 98 -7.36 -9.18 -9.40
C GLY A 98 -8.22 -8.90 -8.17
N PRO A 99 -7.66 -8.82 -6.95
CA PRO A 99 -8.43 -8.52 -5.75
C PRO A 99 -8.33 -7.04 -5.33
N ARG A 100 -9.45 -6.44 -4.94
CA ARG A 100 -9.41 -5.24 -4.09
C ARG A 100 -8.92 -5.67 -2.71
N LEU A 101 -7.69 -5.31 -2.34
CA LEU A 101 -7.21 -5.42 -0.96
C LEU A 101 -8.26 -4.83 -0.01
N ARG A 102 -8.68 -5.60 0.99
CA ARG A 102 -9.71 -5.24 1.98
C ARG A 102 -9.42 -6.00 3.27
N SER A 103 -9.70 -5.36 4.40
CA SER A 103 -9.68 -6.08 5.68
C SER A 103 -10.60 -7.31 5.63
N TRP A 104 -10.10 -8.42 6.16
CA TRP A 104 -10.85 -9.64 6.41
C TRP A 104 -11.59 -9.59 7.75
N ASN A 105 -11.20 -8.67 8.62
CA ASN A 105 -11.91 -8.35 9.85
C ASN A 105 -12.97 -7.27 9.56
N PRO A 106 -14.27 -7.55 9.75
CA PRO A 106 -15.34 -6.60 9.46
C PRO A 106 -15.32 -5.35 10.36
N HIS A 107 -14.63 -5.41 11.50
CA HIS A 107 -14.48 -4.28 12.42
C HIS A 107 -13.33 -3.34 12.05
N THR A 108 -12.42 -3.79 11.17
CA THR A 108 -11.32 -2.96 10.67
C THR A 108 -11.69 -2.35 9.32
N ARG A 109 -11.84 -1.02 9.28
CA ARG A 109 -12.22 -0.28 8.06
C ARG A 109 -11.04 0.00 7.13
N CYS A 110 -9.82 -0.25 7.61
CA CYS A 110 -8.61 0.07 6.87
C CYS A 110 -8.41 -0.84 5.66
N LYS A 111 -7.92 -0.24 4.59
CA LYS A 111 -7.47 -0.97 3.42
C LYS A 111 -6.00 -1.34 3.63
N PRO A 112 -5.62 -2.62 3.61
CA PRO A 112 -4.24 -2.99 3.83
C PRO A 112 -3.39 -2.60 2.62
N ILE A 113 -2.10 -2.39 2.87
CA ILE A 113 -1.08 -2.49 1.83
C ILE A 113 -0.47 -3.89 1.86
N LEU A 114 -0.35 -4.51 0.68
CA LEU A 114 0.33 -5.79 0.54
C LEU A 114 1.85 -5.57 0.60
N THR A 115 2.52 -6.26 1.51
CA THR A 115 3.96 -6.14 1.73
C THR A 115 4.59 -7.46 2.19
N THR A 116 5.85 -7.43 2.63
CA THR A 116 6.58 -8.60 3.15
C THR A 116 7.22 -8.27 4.49
N ILE A 117 7.51 -9.29 5.31
CA ILE A 117 8.19 -9.09 6.61
C ILE A 117 9.49 -8.29 6.45
N PRO A 118 10.41 -8.62 5.52
CA PRO A 118 11.66 -7.85 5.38
C PRO A 118 11.46 -6.39 4.95
N ARG A 119 10.32 -6.04 4.38
CA ARG A 119 9.98 -4.64 4.09
C ARG A 119 9.42 -3.92 5.30
N VAL A 120 8.57 -4.59 6.08
CA VAL A 120 8.06 -4.05 7.34
C VAL A 120 9.22 -3.74 8.28
N ILE A 121 10.04 -4.74 8.60
CA ILE A 121 11.08 -4.61 9.63
C ILE A 121 12.36 -3.95 9.09
N GLY A 122 12.57 -4.01 7.77
CA GLY A 122 13.65 -3.31 7.08
C GLY A 122 14.98 -4.05 7.05
N THR A 123 16.06 -3.30 6.80
CA THR A 123 17.41 -3.88 6.54
C THR A 123 18.44 -3.56 7.61
N ARG A 124 18.11 -2.69 8.58
CA ARG A 124 19.02 -2.28 9.65
C ARG A 124 18.91 -3.24 10.84
N ARG A 125 20.07 -3.66 11.35
CA ARG A 125 20.22 -4.64 12.43
C ARG A 125 20.77 -4.02 13.70
N SER A 126 20.30 -4.49 14.84
CA SER A 126 20.91 -4.26 16.15
C SER A 126 22.17 -5.15 16.30
N PRO A 127 23.01 -4.92 17.33
CA PRO A 127 24.11 -5.83 17.66
C PRO A 127 23.67 -7.27 17.97
N LEU A 128 22.42 -7.45 18.41
CA LEU A 128 21.80 -8.76 18.67
C LEU A 128 21.25 -9.41 17.39
N GLY A 129 21.34 -8.73 16.24
CA GLY A 129 21.00 -9.26 14.93
C GLY A 129 19.57 -9.02 14.47
N GLY A 130 18.66 -8.63 15.37
CA GLY A 130 17.28 -8.30 15.03
C GLY A 130 17.09 -6.89 14.47
N ALA A 131 15.90 -6.63 13.95
CA ALA A 131 15.60 -5.41 13.21
C ALA A 131 15.45 -4.17 14.12
N THR A 132 16.03 -3.05 13.70
CA THR A 132 15.86 -1.76 14.40
C THR A 132 14.63 -1.00 13.90
N GLU A 133 14.01 -0.19 14.76
CA GLU A 133 12.88 0.71 14.41
C GLU A 133 13.17 1.54 13.15
N ALA A 134 14.32 2.21 13.13
CA ALA A 134 14.70 3.10 12.04
C ALA A 134 15.05 2.35 10.73
N GLY A 135 14.99 1.03 10.71
CA GLY A 135 15.17 0.19 9.52
C GLY A 135 13.90 0.03 8.70
N GLY A 136 12.73 0.04 9.34
CA GLY A 136 11.47 -0.32 8.69
C GLY A 136 11.02 0.68 7.64
N LEU A 137 10.32 0.18 6.62
CA LEU A 137 9.88 0.98 5.48
C LEU A 137 8.75 1.94 5.85
N LEU A 138 7.83 1.50 6.71
CA LEU A 138 6.55 2.14 6.96
C LEU A 138 6.65 2.97 8.24
N GLN A 139 7.22 4.16 8.08
CA GLN A 139 7.44 5.15 9.14
C GLN A 139 6.65 6.45 8.88
N PRO A 140 6.01 7.06 9.89
CA PRO A 140 5.90 6.58 11.27
C PRO A 140 4.91 5.40 11.43
N HIS A 141 5.13 4.54 12.42
CA HIS A 141 4.23 3.45 12.84
C HIS A 141 3.51 3.76 14.15
N LEU A 142 2.63 2.86 14.60
CA LEU A 142 1.93 2.99 15.88
C LEU A 142 2.86 2.64 17.05
N THR A 143 2.57 3.19 18.23
CA THR A 143 3.39 3.07 19.45
C THR A 143 2.54 3.29 20.70
N GLY A 144 2.99 2.81 21.86
CA GLY A 144 2.38 3.08 23.16
C GLY A 144 0.98 2.46 23.28
N THR A 145 0.01 3.23 23.78
CA THR A 145 -1.33 2.68 24.09
C THR A 145 -2.16 2.30 22.87
N SER A 146 -1.69 2.60 21.64
CA SER A 146 -2.38 2.21 20.40
C SER A 146 -2.58 0.70 20.29
N ARG A 147 -1.70 -0.11 20.89
CA ARG A 147 -1.79 -1.58 20.86
C ARG A 147 -3.13 -2.12 21.41
N ARG A 148 -3.81 -1.35 22.27
CA ARG A 148 -5.12 -1.68 22.86
C ARG A 148 -6.31 -0.95 22.23
N ALA A 149 -6.10 -0.07 21.27
CA ALA A 149 -7.18 0.76 20.70
C ALA A 149 -8.08 -0.05 19.76
N LEU A 150 -9.40 0.13 19.87
CA LEU A 150 -10.40 -0.54 19.02
C LEU A 150 -10.62 0.17 17.66
N ASP A 151 -10.28 1.45 17.57
CA ASP A 151 -10.40 2.25 16.34
C ASP A 151 -9.05 2.88 16.00
N LEU A 152 -8.24 2.13 15.27
CA LEU A 152 -6.90 2.53 14.87
C LEU A 152 -6.91 3.32 13.56
N PRO A 153 -6.09 4.38 13.45
CA PRO A 153 -6.07 5.18 12.24
C PRO A 153 -5.44 4.39 11.10
N CYS A 154 -6.05 4.40 9.91
CA CYS A 154 -5.49 3.71 8.73
C CYS A 154 -4.20 4.35 8.18
N LEU A 155 -3.95 5.60 8.57
CA LEU A 155 -2.72 6.32 8.31
C LEU A 155 -2.20 6.88 9.63
N ASN A 156 -0.96 6.56 10.00
CA ASN A 156 -0.26 7.32 11.02
C ASN A 156 0.48 8.49 10.35
N GLY A 157 0.01 9.71 10.58
CA GLY A 157 0.40 10.87 9.79
C GLY A 157 -0.02 10.74 8.33
N ALA A 158 0.87 10.18 7.50
CA ALA A 158 0.62 9.92 6.07
C ALA A 158 1.06 8.52 5.62
N THR A 159 1.46 7.68 6.57
CA THR A 159 2.00 6.35 6.33
C THR A 159 0.96 5.30 6.68
N PRO A 160 0.69 4.31 5.82
CA PRO A 160 -0.21 3.22 6.13
C PRO A 160 0.22 2.48 7.38
N SER A 161 -0.71 2.31 8.30
CA SER A 161 -0.51 1.55 9.53
C SER A 161 -1.00 0.11 9.39
N PHE A 162 -1.83 -0.21 8.40
CA PHE A 162 -2.47 -1.51 8.24
C PHE A 162 -1.89 -2.27 7.04
N VAL A 163 -1.37 -3.47 7.29
CA VAL A 163 -0.67 -4.27 6.29
C VAL A 163 -1.31 -5.64 6.09
N GLU A 164 -1.07 -6.21 4.93
CA GLU A 164 -1.34 -7.60 4.59
C GLU A 164 -0.01 -8.25 4.19
N ILE A 165 0.27 -9.44 4.71
CA ILE A 165 1.47 -10.22 4.41
C ILE A 165 1.02 -11.63 4.07
N HIS A 166 1.47 -12.14 2.93
CA HIS A 166 1.10 -13.47 2.44
C HIS A 166 2.17 -14.52 2.74
N ASP A 167 1.73 -15.76 2.82
CA ASP A 167 2.57 -16.97 2.80
C ASP A 167 3.64 -16.99 3.92
N VAL A 168 3.29 -16.49 5.11
CA VAL A 168 4.17 -16.55 6.29
C VAL A 168 3.95 -17.84 7.06
N GLN A 169 5.02 -18.39 7.63
CA GLN A 169 4.98 -19.62 8.40
C GLN A 169 4.95 -19.34 9.90
N ILE A 170 4.03 -19.97 10.62
CA ILE A 170 4.00 -19.93 12.10
C ILE A 170 5.23 -20.68 12.63
N THR A 171 6.06 -20.01 13.41
CA THR A 171 7.33 -20.57 13.93
C THR A 171 7.29 -20.83 15.43
N ALA A 172 6.49 -20.07 16.18
CA ALA A 172 6.30 -20.27 17.60
C ALA A 172 4.88 -19.87 18.00
N ASP A 173 4.22 -20.72 18.80
CA ASP A 173 2.99 -20.37 19.53
C ASP A 173 3.39 -20.10 20.99
N LEU A 174 3.45 -18.82 21.35
CA LEU A 174 4.04 -18.36 22.61
C LEU A 174 2.99 -18.26 23.74
N GLY A 175 1.74 -18.60 23.44
CA GLY A 175 0.66 -18.66 24.44
C GLY A 175 0.06 -17.30 24.74
N SER A 176 -0.40 -17.11 25.98
CA SER A 176 -1.06 -15.88 26.41
C SER A 176 -0.33 -15.26 27.59
N PRO A 177 0.23 -14.05 27.45
CA PRO A 177 0.86 -13.36 28.56
C PRO A 177 -0.21 -12.88 29.57
N PRO A 178 0.20 -12.39 30.76
CA PRO A 178 -0.71 -11.88 31.79
C PRO A 178 -1.59 -10.69 31.35
N ASP A 179 -1.20 -9.99 30.29
CA ASP A 179 -1.93 -8.86 29.72
C ASP A 179 -3.12 -9.27 28.83
N GLY A 180 -3.34 -10.57 28.70
CA GLY A 180 -4.45 -11.16 28.00
C GLY A 180 -4.26 -11.30 26.50
N ASP A 181 -3.11 -10.95 25.93
CA ASP A 181 -2.88 -11.13 24.49
C ASP A 181 -2.73 -12.62 24.12
N ARG A 182 -2.84 -12.95 22.84
CA ARG A 182 -2.37 -14.23 22.30
C ARG A 182 -1.23 -13.94 21.34
N VAL A 183 -0.04 -14.44 21.70
CA VAL A 183 1.23 -14.07 21.09
C VAL A 183 1.82 -15.23 20.31
N PHE A 184 2.41 -14.94 19.15
CA PHE A 184 3.04 -15.93 18.29
C PHE A 184 4.00 -15.27 17.29
N ASN A 185 4.91 -16.06 16.73
CA ASN A 185 5.85 -15.59 15.72
C ASN A 185 5.53 -16.18 14.34
N VAL A 186 5.72 -15.36 13.31
CA VAL A 186 5.68 -15.82 11.92
C VAL A 186 6.95 -15.40 11.19
N THR A 187 7.41 -16.24 10.26
CA THR A 187 8.58 -15.97 9.44
C THR A 187 8.21 -15.97 7.96
N ASP A 188 8.98 -15.26 7.15
CA ASP A 188 8.95 -15.39 5.69
C ASP A 188 9.78 -16.63 5.33
N PRO A 189 9.13 -17.75 4.93
CA PRO A 189 9.83 -19.01 4.69
C PRO A 189 10.60 -18.99 3.37
N MET A 190 10.39 -18.00 2.50
CA MET A 190 11.03 -17.89 1.18
C MET A 190 12.30 -17.05 1.21
N ARG A 191 12.53 -16.29 2.29
CA ARG A 191 13.69 -15.42 2.45
C ARG A 191 14.83 -16.07 3.22
N LEU A 192 15.21 -17.27 2.80
CA LEU A 192 16.34 -18.02 3.39
C LEU A 192 17.71 -17.33 3.19
N ASP A 193 17.77 -16.32 2.33
CA ASP A 193 18.91 -15.42 2.16
C ASP A 193 19.10 -14.46 3.35
N LEU A 194 18.11 -14.32 4.22
CA LEU A 194 18.17 -13.46 5.41
C LEU A 194 18.39 -14.27 6.70
N PRO A 195 19.11 -13.71 7.67
CA PRO A 195 19.11 -14.23 9.04
C PRO A 195 17.67 -14.36 9.57
N GLU A 196 17.41 -15.37 10.41
CA GLU A 196 16.07 -15.64 10.94
C GLU A 196 15.41 -14.41 11.57
N HIS A 197 16.13 -13.69 12.44
CA HIS A 197 15.63 -12.47 13.08
C HIS A 197 15.29 -11.33 12.10
N MET A 198 15.78 -11.39 10.87
CA MET A 198 15.51 -10.42 9.79
C MET A 198 14.45 -10.91 8.79
N ARG A 199 13.80 -12.02 9.09
CA ARG A 199 12.66 -12.53 8.33
C ARG A 199 11.52 -12.98 9.23
N THR A 200 11.60 -12.73 10.53
CA THR A 200 10.59 -13.09 11.54
C THR A 200 10.00 -11.82 12.15
N ILE A 201 8.71 -11.84 12.42
CA ILE A 201 7.99 -10.75 13.10
C ILE A 201 7.06 -11.33 14.18
N HIS A 202 6.92 -10.60 15.27
CA HIS A 202 6.05 -10.96 16.39
C HIS A 202 4.62 -10.47 16.12
N LEU A 203 3.62 -11.31 16.45
CA LEU A 203 2.20 -11.06 16.22
C LEU A 203 1.43 -11.19 17.52
N GLU A 204 0.50 -10.26 17.73
CA GLU A 204 -0.34 -10.24 18.93
C GLU A 204 -1.82 -10.09 18.59
N ILE A 205 -2.63 -11.07 18.99
CA ILE A 205 -4.08 -10.91 19.04
C ILE A 205 -4.43 -10.23 20.36
N SER A 206 -4.88 -8.98 20.28
CA SER A 206 -5.14 -8.16 21.45
C SER A 206 -6.24 -8.76 22.34
N GLY A 207 -5.97 -8.88 23.64
CA GLY A 207 -6.93 -9.21 24.68
C GLY A 207 -8.08 -8.21 24.74
N THR A 208 -7.80 -6.92 24.59
CA THR A 208 -8.83 -5.87 24.50
C THR A 208 -9.74 -6.07 23.28
N TRP A 209 -9.19 -6.48 22.14
CA TRP A 209 -9.99 -6.81 20.95
C TRP A 209 -10.82 -8.07 21.15
N ARG A 210 -10.29 -9.05 21.89
CA ARG A 210 -11.01 -10.28 22.22
C ARG A 210 -12.18 -10.01 23.15
N ASP A 211 -11.98 -9.21 24.19
CA ASP A 211 -13.03 -8.81 25.14
C ASP A 211 -14.13 -7.98 24.45
N ALA A 212 -13.76 -7.18 23.45
CA ALA A 212 -14.70 -6.44 22.62
C ALA A 212 -15.39 -7.28 21.52
N GLY A 213 -15.00 -8.55 21.34
CA GLY A 213 -15.56 -9.44 20.31
C GLY A 213 -15.17 -9.07 18.88
N VAL A 214 -14.07 -8.32 18.69
CA VAL A 214 -13.59 -7.86 17.38
C VAL A 214 -12.26 -8.49 16.96
N ALA A 215 -11.65 -9.32 17.81
CA ALA A 215 -10.42 -10.05 17.50
C ALA A 215 -10.64 -11.19 16.48
N PRO A 216 -9.61 -11.59 15.73
CA PRO A 216 -9.63 -12.86 15.00
C PRO A 216 -9.60 -14.07 15.95
N SER A 217 -9.79 -15.27 15.39
CA SER A 217 -9.67 -16.52 16.15
C SER A 217 -8.30 -16.63 16.83
N THR A 218 -8.31 -16.96 18.13
CA THR A 218 -7.10 -17.27 18.91
C THR A 218 -6.66 -18.73 18.78
N VAL A 219 -7.46 -19.56 18.10
CA VAL A 219 -7.09 -20.94 17.78
C VAL A 219 -6.19 -20.90 16.55
N LEU A 220 -4.88 -20.86 16.79
CA LEU A 220 -3.89 -20.79 15.73
C LEU A 220 -3.76 -22.14 14.99
N PRO A 221 -3.45 -22.12 13.69
CA PRO A 221 -2.94 -23.32 13.01
C PRO A 221 -1.67 -23.84 13.69
N PRO A 222 -1.34 -25.13 13.53
CA PRO A 222 -0.12 -25.71 14.09
C PRO A 222 1.14 -24.95 13.69
N VAL A 223 2.16 -24.97 14.55
CA VAL A 223 3.51 -24.52 14.18
C VAL A 223 3.97 -25.25 12.92
N GLY A 224 4.53 -24.50 11.97
CA GLY A 224 4.90 -24.96 10.64
C GLY A 224 3.84 -24.69 9.56
N SER A 225 2.59 -24.40 9.94
CA SER A 225 1.54 -23.99 8.99
C SER A 225 1.86 -22.67 8.33
N ARG A 226 1.42 -22.52 7.07
CA ARG A 226 1.46 -21.27 6.32
C ARG A 226 0.14 -20.54 6.45
N VAL A 227 0.21 -19.22 6.60
CA VAL A 227 -0.93 -18.33 6.75
C VAL A 227 -0.68 -17.02 6.02
N ASP A 228 -1.76 -16.36 5.64
CA ASP A 228 -1.77 -14.95 5.31
C ASP A 228 -2.27 -14.17 6.53
N VAL A 229 -1.72 -12.98 6.77
CA VAL A 229 -2.04 -12.16 7.95
C VAL A 229 -2.35 -10.72 7.58
N GLN A 230 -3.22 -10.09 8.38
CA GLN A 230 -3.52 -8.67 8.34
C GLN A 230 -3.44 -8.08 9.75
N GLY A 231 -2.75 -6.97 9.91
CA GLY A 231 -2.60 -6.33 11.21
C GLY A 231 -2.04 -4.93 11.14
N PHE A 232 -2.01 -4.30 12.32
CA PHE A 232 -1.51 -2.94 12.48
C PHE A 232 -0.03 -2.95 12.86
N LEU A 233 0.77 -2.19 12.12
CA LEU A 233 2.20 -2.01 12.38
C LEU A 233 2.43 -1.26 13.66
N TYR A 234 3.13 -1.93 14.57
CA TYR A 234 3.46 -1.43 15.88
C TYR A 234 4.95 -1.62 16.15
N TRP A 235 5.52 -0.72 16.94
CA TRP A 235 6.85 -0.87 17.51
C TRP A 235 6.76 -0.92 19.02
N ASP A 236 7.24 -2.03 19.58
CA ASP A 236 7.42 -2.21 21.00
C ASP A 236 8.88 -1.91 21.39
N PRO A 237 9.17 -0.76 22.02
CA PRO A 237 10.51 -0.47 22.50
C PRO A 237 10.93 -1.32 23.71
N GLU A 238 9.98 -1.98 24.40
CA GLU A 238 10.22 -2.70 25.66
C GLU A 238 10.86 -4.08 25.42
N HIS A 239 10.68 -4.68 24.23
CA HIS A 239 11.10 -6.06 23.95
C HIS A 239 12.19 -6.18 22.86
N THR A 240 12.94 -5.11 22.60
CA THR A 240 13.91 -5.04 21.49
C THR A 240 15.15 -5.93 21.65
N ASP A 241 15.41 -6.46 22.84
CA ASP A 241 16.52 -7.35 23.16
C ASP A 241 16.07 -8.77 23.54
N GLU A 242 14.79 -9.08 23.37
CA GLU A 242 14.22 -10.37 23.76
C GLU A 242 14.21 -11.38 22.59
N ALA A 243 14.72 -12.59 22.85
CA ALA A 243 14.89 -13.61 21.81
C ALA A 243 13.55 -14.09 21.23
N TRP A 244 12.50 -14.17 22.06
CA TRP A 244 11.16 -14.55 21.60
C TRP A 244 10.51 -13.45 20.73
N HIS A 245 11.06 -12.24 20.75
CA HIS A 245 10.71 -11.14 19.86
C HIS A 245 11.72 -10.95 18.71
N SER A 246 12.55 -11.96 18.46
CA SER A 246 13.59 -11.91 17.42
C SER A 246 14.55 -10.73 17.57
N PHE A 247 14.81 -10.26 18.80
CA PHE A 247 15.66 -9.09 19.07
C PHE A 247 15.26 -7.84 18.28
N SER A 248 13.95 -7.67 18.10
CA SER A 248 13.29 -6.62 17.33
C SER A 248 12.12 -6.11 18.16
N GLY A 249 11.67 -4.86 17.93
CA GLY A 249 10.42 -4.35 18.49
C GLY A 249 9.25 -4.40 17.50
N TRP A 250 9.49 -4.82 16.26
CA TRP A 250 8.46 -4.82 15.23
C TRP A 250 7.38 -5.87 15.46
N GLU A 251 6.12 -5.42 15.43
CA GLU A 251 4.95 -6.28 15.61
C GLU A 251 3.84 -5.98 14.61
N LEU A 252 2.95 -6.96 14.44
CA LEU A 252 1.55 -6.67 14.12
C LEU A 252 0.72 -6.72 15.40
N HIS A 253 0.43 -5.54 15.96
CA HIS A 253 -0.33 -5.38 17.20
C HIS A 253 -1.29 -4.18 17.10
N PRO A 254 -2.61 -4.42 17.09
CA PRO A 254 -3.28 -5.72 17.09
C PRO A 254 -3.23 -6.41 15.73
N LEU A 255 -3.14 -7.73 15.75
CA LEU A 255 -3.47 -8.59 14.62
C LEU A 255 -4.98 -8.54 14.39
N ALA A 256 -5.40 -8.14 13.18
CA ALA A 256 -6.80 -7.98 12.84
C ALA A 256 -7.39 -9.27 12.27
N ALA A 257 -6.66 -10.00 11.43
CA ALA A 257 -7.12 -11.24 10.81
C ALA A 257 -5.98 -12.14 10.33
N TRP A 258 -6.26 -13.42 10.18
CA TRP A 258 -5.41 -14.39 9.50
C TRP A 258 -6.26 -15.41 8.73
N ARG A 259 -5.67 -16.06 7.73
CA ARG A 259 -6.27 -17.13 6.92
C ARG A 259 -5.19 -18.17 6.61
N ALA A 260 -5.55 -19.45 6.53
CA ALA A 260 -4.67 -20.56 6.16
C ALA A 260 -5.03 -21.10 4.77
#